data_AF-A0A921B5A1-F1
#
_entry.id   AF-A0A921B5A1-F1
#
_cell.length_a   1.000
_cell.length_b   1.000
_cell.length_c   1.000
_cell.angle_alpha   90.00
_cell.angle_beta   90.00
_cell.angle_gamma   90.00
#
_symmetry.space_group_name_H-M   'P 1'
#
loop_
_entity.id
_entity.type
_entity.pdbx_description
1 polymer ?
#
loop_
_entity_poly.entity_id
_entity_poly.type
_entity_poly.pdbx_seq_one_letter_code
_entity_poly.pdbx_strand_id
1 'polypeptide(L)'
;MLSERLELILMSIVDDFLNHMTPLSSNYLIEAYDLDVSPATVRNEMAKLENLGLLNKPHTSAGRVPTREAVRFYVKRLNQQFKDSQDTLESNEQLGETMTKLLNTGDMQQVANYISGITKQLTQVFLLNQDDDIRGLYVTYLTPKLVLAVIVLSSKKVLKIPVECNIELSLGDIEQYTSYINQMVINKPLTDLPKIINEMKVPKVLFTLKNNLYNALENHLASLTITNGSAGFDHIIESMVGDVDTLQNLYSDVQNQRLEKLIDANNDGVNVFFGEEIDEKYRSIS
;
A
#
# COMPACT_ATOMS: atom_id res chain seq x y z
N MET A 1 28.90 10.93 1.18
CA MET A 1 28.79 9.78 2.09
C MET A 1 29.20 10.22 3.47
N LEU A 2 28.47 9.80 4.51
CA LEU A 2 28.91 10.00 5.89
C LEU A 2 30.14 9.13 6.16
N SER A 3 30.99 9.55 7.09
CA SER A 3 31.99 8.61 7.62
C SER A 3 31.30 7.57 8.49
N GLU A 4 31.91 6.40 8.63
CA GLU A 4 31.39 5.29 9.43
C GLU A 4 30.97 5.73 10.85
N ARG A 5 31.77 6.60 11.48
CA ARG A 5 31.46 7.14 12.81
C ARG A 5 30.30 8.13 12.81
N LEU A 6 30.24 9.07 11.86
CA LEU A 6 29.12 10.00 11.76
C LEU A 6 27.81 9.25 11.50
N GLU A 7 27.88 8.20 10.69
CA GLU A 7 26.76 7.30 10.44
C GLU A 7 26.36 6.56 11.71
N LEU A 8 27.29 5.95 12.44
CA LEU A 8 27.01 5.28 13.72
C LEU A 8 26.32 6.23 14.70
N ILE A 9 26.85 7.44 14.89
CA ILE A 9 26.25 8.44 15.79
C ILE A 9 24.85 8.83 15.33
N LEU A 10 24.65 9.06 14.03
CA LEU A 10 23.33 9.38 13.50
C LEU A 10 22.34 8.24 13.73
N MET A 11 22.74 7.00 13.44
CA MET A 11 21.91 5.81 13.61
C MET A 11 21.52 5.64 15.07
N SER A 12 22.48 5.75 16.00
CA SER A 12 22.23 5.74 17.45
C SER A 12 21.26 6.84 17.88
N ILE A 13 21.43 8.07 17.37
CA ILE A 13 20.54 9.18 17.73
C ILE A 13 19.10 8.94 17.26
N VAL A 14 18.92 8.45 16.04
CA VAL A 14 17.58 8.18 15.51
C VAL A 14 16.93 7.03 16.28
N ASP A 15 17.66 5.95 16.51
CA ASP A 15 17.18 4.76 17.22
C ASP A 15 16.68 5.10 18.63
N ASP A 16 17.50 5.79 19.42
CA ASP A 16 17.12 6.13 20.79
C ASP A 16 16.02 7.21 20.86
N PHE A 17 16.01 8.13 19.90
CA PHE A 17 14.95 9.12 19.82
C PHE A 17 13.60 8.48 19.50
N LEU A 18 13.54 7.48 18.61
CA LEU A 18 12.29 6.79 18.29
C LEU A 18 11.74 5.98 19.48
N ASN A 19 12.61 5.52 20.39
CA ASN A 19 12.20 4.79 21.59
C ASN A 19 11.73 5.71 22.72
N HIS A 20 12.36 6.87 22.91
CA HIS A 20 12.17 7.71 24.10
C HIS A 20 11.53 9.08 23.83
N MET A 21 11.55 9.55 22.58
CA MET A 21 11.08 10.89 22.17
C MET A 21 11.72 12.04 22.93
N THR A 22 12.96 11.87 23.40
CA THR A 22 13.71 12.89 24.16
C THR A 22 14.95 13.38 23.41
N PRO A 23 15.30 14.69 23.48
CA PRO A 23 16.54 15.20 22.90
C PRO A 23 17.79 14.54 23.50
N LEU A 24 18.72 14.10 22.64
CA LEU A 24 19.89 13.34 23.05
C LEU A 24 21.12 14.22 23.27
N SER A 25 21.85 13.96 24.35
CA SER A 25 23.08 14.68 24.70
C SER A 25 24.31 13.85 24.32
N SER A 26 25.44 14.55 24.07
CA SER A 26 26.71 13.89 23.75
C SER A 26 27.21 12.97 24.86
N ASN A 27 26.94 13.28 26.12
CA ASN A 27 27.39 12.47 27.25
C ASN A 27 26.61 11.16 27.31
N TYR A 28 25.29 11.25 27.14
CA TYR A 28 24.42 10.07 27.09
C TYR A 28 24.80 9.12 25.96
N LEU A 29 25.08 9.62 24.74
CA LEU A 29 25.48 8.76 23.62
C LEU A 29 26.78 7.99 23.88
N ILE A 30 27.73 8.58 24.60
CA ILE A 30 28.98 7.91 24.96
C ILE A 30 28.71 6.78 25.94
N GLU A 31 27.89 7.04 26.97
CA GLU A 31 27.55 6.05 28.00
C GLU A 31 26.69 4.91 27.44
N ALA A 32 25.70 5.22 26.58
CA ALA A 32 24.75 4.24 26.06
C ALA A 32 25.33 3.35 24.95
N TYR A 33 26.25 3.88 24.12
CA TYR A 33 26.80 3.18 22.95
C TYR A 33 28.30 2.88 23.07
N ASP A 34 28.89 3.03 24.26
CA ASP A 34 30.32 2.77 24.56
C ASP A 34 31.28 3.34 23.51
N LEU A 35 31.08 4.61 23.15
CA LEU A 35 31.86 5.26 22.11
C LEU A 35 33.26 5.61 22.63
N ASP A 36 34.31 5.09 21.99
CA ASP A 36 35.72 5.37 22.33
C ASP A 36 36.19 6.77 21.85
N VAL A 37 35.44 7.81 22.21
CA VAL A 37 35.72 9.21 21.89
C VAL A 37 35.27 10.17 22.99
N SER A 38 35.92 11.34 23.06
CA SER A 38 35.56 12.36 24.05
C SER A 38 34.17 12.98 23.78
N PRO A 39 33.48 13.50 24.81
CA PRO A 39 32.25 14.29 24.65
C PRO A 39 32.39 15.48 23.71
N ALA A 40 33.57 16.10 23.64
CA ALA A 40 33.84 17.20 22.71
C ALA A 40 33.83 16.72 21.25
N THR A 41 34.37 15.52 20.98
CA THR A 41 34.35 14.90 19.65
C THR A 41 32.93 14.62 19.21
N VAL A 42 32.11 13.99 20.08
CA VAL A 42 30.69 13.70 19.78
C VAL A 42 29.90 15.00 19.54
N ARG A 43 30.09 16.04 20.36
CA ARG A 43 29.46 17.35 20.12
C ARG A 43 29.81 17.93 18.75
N ASN A 44 31.07 17.83 18.34
CA ASN A 44 31.52 18.30 17.03
C ASN A 44 30.90 17.49 15.88
N GLU A 45 30.74 16.18 16.04
CA GLU A 45 30.11 15.32 15.04
C GLU A 45 28.59 15.55 14.95
N MET A 46 27.91 15.74 16.09
CA MET A 46 26.52 16.17 16.12
C MET A 46 26.32 17.53 15.45
N ALA A 47 27.24 18.48 15.63
CA ALA A 47 27.21 19.78 14.93
C ALA A 47 27.42 19.64 13.41
N LYS A 48 28.23 18.67 12.96
CA LYS A 48 28.35 18.35 11.53
C LYS A 48 27.03 17.77 10.99
N LEU A 49 26.39 16.85 11.70
CA LEU A 49 25.10 16.29 11.31
C LEU A 49 23.99 17.36 11.27
N GLU A 50 24.01 18.32 12.18
CA GLU A 50 23.12 19.49 12.15
C GLU A 50 23.37 20.37 10.93
N ASN A 51 24.63 20.67 10.59
CA ASN A 51 24.97 21.41 9.37
C ASN A 51 24.57 20.66 8.07
N LEU A 52 24.46 19.33 8.12
CA LEU A 52 23.96 18.51 7.03
C LEU A 52 22.42 18.44 6.98
N GLY A 53 21.72 19.09 7.92
CA GLY A 53 20.26 19.08 8.01
C GLY A 53 19.67 17.79 8.57
N LEU A 54 20.50 16.91 9.16
CA LEU A 54 20.09 15.60 9.70
C LEU A 54 19.70 15.69 11.18
N LEU A 55 20.26 16.64 11.92
CA LEU A 55 19.87 16.90 13.30
C LEU A 55 19.39 18.35 13.44
N ASN A 56 18.56 18.59 14.45
CA ASN A 56 18.17 19.92 14.85
C ASN A 56 18.31 20.12 16.36
N LYS A 57 18.41 21.38 16.78
CA LYS A 57 18.41 21.81 18.17
C LYS A 57 17.07 22.50 18.50
N PRO A 58 16.18 21.90 19.30
CA PRO A 58 14.90 22.54 19.62
C PRO A 58 15.10 23.82 20.47
N HIS A 59 16.06 23.81 21.40
CA HIS A 59 16.41 24.96 22.23
C HIS A 59 17.92 25.06 22.46
N THR A 60 18.43 26.27 22.71
CA THR A 60 19.87 26.55 22.86
C THR A 60 20.59 25.71 23.93
N SER A 61 19.88 25.20 24.94
CA SER A 61 20.40 24.31 25.99
C SER A 61 20.04 22.83 25.81
N ALA A 62 19.14 22.49 24.89
CA ALA A 62 18.69 21.11 24.67
C ALA A 62 19.72 20.29 23.90
N GLY A 63 19.56 18.96 23.96
CA GLY A 63 20.26 18.00 23.11
C GLY A 63 19.96 18.19 21.62
N ARG A 64 20.20 17.15 20.82
CA ARG A 64 19.78 17.12 19.41
C ARG A 64 18.60 16.16 19.22
N VAL A 65 17.77 16.48 18.24
CA VAL A 65 16.70 15.60 17.76
C VAL A 65 16.94 15.32 16.28
N PRO A 66 16.58 14.13 15.77
CA PRO A 66 16.67 13.84 14.36
C PRO A 66 15.68 14.68 13.56
N THR A 67 16.06 15.07 12.35
CA THR A 67 15.12 15.61 11.37
C THR A 67 14.43 14.47 10.62
N ARG A 68 13.40 14.79 9.85
CA ARG A 68 12.73 13.84 8.94
C ARG A 68 13.71 13.17 7.98
N GLU A 69 14.67 13.94 7.45
CA GLU A 69 15.73 13.41 6.59
C GLU A 69 16.65 12.42 7.30
N ALA A 70 16.92 12.60 8.59
CA ALA A 70 17.65 11.60 9.37
C ALA A 70 16.88 10.30 9.55
N VAL A 71 15.56 10.37 9.80
CA VAL A 71 14.71 9.18 9.90
C VAL A 71 14.66 8.44 8.56
N ARG A 72 14.54 9.16 7.43
CA ARG A 72 14.64 8.56 6.09
C ARG A 72 15.98 7.88 5.86
N PHE A 73 17.07 8.56 6.22
CA PHE A 73 18.42 8.01 6.13
C PHE A 73 18.55 6.72 6.94
N TYR A 74 18.05 6.73 8.18
CA TYR A 74 18.06 5.58 9.09
C TYR A 74 17.33 4.38 8.50
N VAL A 75 16.09 4.55 8.02
CA VAL A 75 15.31 3.46 7.41
C VAL A 75 15.99 2.92 6.15
N LYS A 76 16.52 3.81 5.29
CA LYS A 76 17.27 3.39 4.10
C LYS A 76 18.49 2.56 4.47
N ARG A 77 19.20 2.94 5.53
CA ARG A 77 20.41 2.24 5.98
C ARG A 77 20.09 0.90 6.61
N LEU A 78 19.04 0.80 7.43
CA LEU A 78 18.54 -0.48 7.94
C LEU A 78 18.17 -1.43 6.80
N ASN A 79 17.43 -0.97 5.80
CA ASN A 79 17.05 -1.80 4.65
C ASN A 79 18.27 -2.34 3.89
N GLN A 80 19.35 -1.54 3.77
CA GLN A 80 20.61 -2.03 3.20
C GLN A 80 21.27 -3.08 4.10
N GLN A 81 21.37 -2.83 5.41
CA GLN A 81 21.94 -3.80 6.35
C GLN A 81 21.19 -5.12 6.34
N PHE A 82 19.85 -5.11 6.27
CA PHE A 82 19.03 -6.32 6.15
C PHE A 82 19.27 -7.09 4.84
N LYS A 83 19.56 -6.41 3.72
CA LYS A 83 19.91 -7.06 2.45
C LYS A 83 21.32 -7.66 2.47
N ASP A 84 22.25 -7.01 3.18
CA ASP A 84 23.66 -7.41 3.21
C ASP A 84 23.96 -8.50 4.26
N SER A 85 23.12 -8.62 5.31
CA SER A 85 23.32 -9.61 6.37
C SER A 85 22.73 -10.98 5.98
N GLN A 86 23.58 -12.01 5.94
CA GLN A 86 23.18 -13.42 5.77
C GLN A 86 22.71 -14.06 7.09
N ASP A 87 23.10 -13.51 8.25
CA ASP A 87 22.83 -14.06 9.59
C ASP A 87 21.39 -13.85 10.11
N THR A 88 20.56 -13.10 9.38
CA THR A 88 19.15 -12.81 9.75
C THR A 88 18.18 -13.91 9.30
N LEU A 89 18.64 -14.98 8.66
CA LEU A 89 17.78 -15.99 8.05
C LEU A 89 17.03 -16.86 9.08
N GLU A 90 17.63 -17.36 10.16
CA GLU A 90 16.94 -18.36 11.01
C GLU A 90 15.73 -17.79 11.80
N SER A 91 15.81 -16.56 12.30
CA SER A 91 14.69 -15.92 13.02
C SER A 91 13.63 -15.34 12.07
N ASN A 92 14.03 -14.95 10.86
CA ASN A 92 13.11 -14.41 9.85
C ASN A 92 12.53 -15.49 8.93
N GLU A 93 13.10 -16.70 8.90
CA GLU A 93 12.59 -17.83 8.11
C GLU A 93 11.19 -18.21 8.55
N GLN A 94 10.94 -18.32 9.86
CA GLN A 94 9.59 -18.63 10.37
C GLN A 94 8.58 -17.51 10.05
N LEU A 95 8.99 -16.24 10.18
CA LEU A 95 8.16 -15.10 9.81
C LEU A 95 7.88 -15.10 8.29
N GLY A 96 8.90 -15.37 7.47
CA GLY A 96 8.82 -15.42 6.02
C GLY A 96 7.98 -16.59 5.51
N GLU A 97 8.11 -17.77 6.10
CA GLU A 97 7.27 -18.93 5.80
C GLU A 97 5.80 -18.67 6.15
N THR A 98 5.55 -18.10 7.34
CA THR A 98 4.21 -17.75 7.78
C THR A 98 3.59 -16.71 6.85
N MET A 99 4.36 -15.66 6.52
CA MET A 99 3.94 -14.63 5.56
C MET A 99 3.64 -15.23 4.19
N THR A 100 4.49 -16.13 3.69
CA THR A 100 4.27 -16.81 2.39
C THR A 100 2.99 -17.64 2.41
N LYS A 101 2.74 -18.38 3.49
CA LYS A 101 1.49 -19.15 3.67
C LYS A 101 0.28 -18.23 3.67
N LEU A 102 0.34 -17.10 4.40
CA LEU A 102 -0.75 -16.13 4.46
C LEU A 102 -1.02 -15.48 3.10
N LEU A 103 0.02 -15.04 2.39
CA LEU A 103 -0.10 -14.46 1.05
C LEU A 103 -0.73 -15.45 0.05
N ASN A 104 -0.38 -16.74 0.15
CA ASN A 104 -0.95 -17.79 -0.71
C ASN A 104 -2.45 -18.03 -0.45
N THR A 105 -3.01 -17.60 0.68
CA THR A 105 -4.45 -17.68 0.91
C THR A 105 -5.25 -16.68 0.07
N GLY A 106 -4.61 -15.60 -0.39
CA GLY A 106 -5.29 -14.47 -1.03
C GLY A 106 -6.12 -13.61 -0.06
N ASP A 107 -6.12 -13.91 1.23
CA ASP A 107 -6.86 -13.16 2.25
C ASP A 107 -5.96 -12.08 2.89
N MET A 108 -6.02 -10.87 2.32
CA MET A 108 -5.22 -9.74 2.80
C MET A 108 -5.61 -9.28 4.20
N GLN A 109 -6.81 -9.63 4.70
CA GLN A 109 -7.21 -9.32 6.06
C GLN A 109 -6.40 -10.12 7.08
N GLN A 110 -6.11 -11.39 6.79
CA GLN A 110 -5.23 -12.21 7.65
C GLN A 110 -3.79 -11.69 7.64
N VAL A 111 -3.29 -11.27 6.48
CA VAL A 111 -1.96 -10.65 6.36
C VAL A 111 -1.88 -9.37 7.19
N ALA A 112 -2.87 -8.48 7.06
CA ALA A 112 -2.93 -7.25 7.83
C ALA A 112 -2.98 -7.51 9.35
N ASN A 113 -3.80 -8.46 9.79
CA ASN A 113 -3.88 -8.85 11.21
C ASN A 113 -2.55 -9.39 11.74
N TYR A 114 -1.84 -10.20 10.96
CA TYR A 114 -0.56 -10.76 11.35
C TYR A 114 0.52 -9.69 11.51
N ILE A 115 0.66 -8.80 10.52
CA ILE A 115 1.63 -7.68 10.57
C ILE A 115 1.30 -6.77 11.74
N SER A 116 0.03 -6.35 11.86
CA SER A 116 -0.41 -5.48 12.94
C SER A 116 -0.20 -6.11 14.32
N GLY A 117 -0.43 -7.43 14.44
CA GLY A 117 -0.20 -8.17 15.68
C GLY A 117 1.26 -8.15 16.15
N ILE A 118 2.22 -8.08 15.23
CA ILE A 118 3.66 -8.00 15.51
C ILE A 118 4.09 -6.55 15.74
N THR A 119 3.70 -5.64 14.85
CA THR A 119 4.17 -4.24 14.88
C THR A 119 3.43 -3.39 15.91
N LYS A 120 2.23 -3.81 16.33
CA LYS A 120 1.29 -3.02 17.12
C LYS A 120 0.94 -1.69 16.46
N GLN A 121 0.85 -1.68 15.13
CA GLN A 121 0.51 -0.49 14.35
C GLN A 121 -0.73 -0.72 13.48
N LEU A 122 -1.40 0.37 13.13
CA LEU A 122 -2.39 0.38 12.05
C LEU A 122 -1.70 -0.08 10.76
N THR A 123 -2.21 -1.15 10.17
CA THR A 123 -1.65 -1.77 8.98
C THR A 123 -2.72 -1.87 7.91
N GLN A 124 -2.38 -1.50 6.68
CA GLN A 124 -3.17 -1.78 5.49
C GLN A 124 -2.31 -2.54 4.47
N VAL A 125 -2.87 -3.61 3.93
CA VAL A 125 -2.21 -4.46 2.93
C VAL A 125 -3.05 -4.41 1.67
N PHE A 126 -2.39 -4.24 0.53
CA PHE A 126 -3.00 -4.23 -0.78
C PHE A 126 -2.31 -5.27 -1.64
N LEU A 127 -3.08 -6.10 -2.32
CA LEU A 127 -2.60 -7.00 -3.34
C LEU A 127 -3.26 -6.61 -4.65
N LEU A 128 -2.42 -6.07 -5.55
CA LEU A 128 -2.77 -5.87 -6.95
C LEU A 128 -2.94 -7.24 -7.57
N ASN A 129 -4.16 -7.58 -7.95
CA ASN A 129 -4.42 -8.82 -8.65
C ASN A 129 -3.74 -8.73 -10.03
N GLN A 130 -2.92 -9.73 -10.37
CA GLN A 130 -2.34 -9.83 -11.70
C GLN A 130 -3.46 -9.81 -12.73
N ASP A 131 -3.30 -8.97 -13.75
CA ASP A 131 -4.29 -8.86 -14.80
C ASP A 131 -4.34 -10.19 -15.57
N ASP A 132 -5.54 -10.75 -15.66
CA ASP A 132 -5.76 -12.08 -16.17
C ASP A 132 -6.34 -11.99 -17.59
N ASP A 133 -5.86 -12.82 -18.50
CA ASP A 133 -6.34 -12.80 -19.87
C ASP A 133 -7.74 -13.41 -19.97
N ILE A 134 -8.59 -12.77 -20.78
CA ILE A 134 -9.94 -13.26 -21.05
C ILE A 134 -9.89 -14.45 -22.00
N ARG A 135 -10.45 -15.59 -21.58
CA ARG A 135 -10.64 -16.80 -22.40
C ARG A 135 -12.02 -16.87 -23.03
N GLY A 136 -12.99 -16.17 -22.47
CA GLY A 136 -14.31 -16.01 -23.09
C GLY A 136 -15.20 -15.08 -22.29
N LEU A 137 -16.14 -14.44 -22.97
CA LEU A 137 -17.20 -13.62 -22.37
C LEU A 137 -18.53 -14.07 -22.97
N TYR A 138 -19.47 -14.48 -22.12
CA TYR A 138 -20.79 -14.95 -22.51
C TYR A 138 -21.86 -14.09 -21.87
N VAL A 139 -22.88 -13.72 -22.63
CA VAL A 139 -24.04 -12.98 -22.10
C VAL A 139 -25.26 -13.90 -22.17
N THR A 140 -26.03 -13.98 -21.10
CA THR A 140 -27.27 -14.77 -21.05
C THR A 140 -28.35 -14.08 -20.23
N TYR A 141 -29.62 -14.34 -20.52
CA TYR A 141 -30.72 -13.82 -19.71
C TYR A 141 -30.75 -14.48 -18.33
N LEU A 142 -30.86 -13.65 -17.30
CA LEU A 142 -31.20 -14.08 -15.94
C LEU A 142 -32.68 -13.83 -15.65
N THR A 143 -33.18 -12.66 -16.07
CA THR A 143 -34.59 -12.26 -16.04
C THR A 143 -34.87 -11.38 -17.27
N PRO A 144 -36.14 -11.03 -17.58
CA PRO A 144 -36.44 -10.10 -18.67
C PRO A 144 -35.77 -8.72 -18.55
N LYS A 145 -35.34 -8.32 -17.34
CA LYS A 145 -34.69 -7.03 -17.07
C LYS A 145 -33.20 -7.13 -16.75
N LEU A 146 -32.65 -8.34 -16.66
CA LEU A 146 -31.25 -8.58 -16.27
C LEU A 146 -30.63 -9.64 -17.16
N VAL A 147 -29.47 -9.32 -17.71
CA VAL A 147 -28.57 -10.31 -18.30
C VAL A 147 -27.39 -10.54 -17.38
N LEU A 148 -26.80 -11.73 -17.45
CA LEU A 148 -25.60 -12.11 -16.75
C LEU A 148 -24.45 -12.17 -17.77
N ALA A 149 -23.43 -11.35 -17.57
CA ALA A 149 -22.16 -11.47 -18.26
C ALA A 149 -21.26 -12.44 -17.47
N VAL A 150 -20.84 -13.53 -18.11
CA VAL A 150 -19.98 -14.55 -17.55
C VAL A 150 -18.63 -14.47 -18.26
N ILE A 151 -17.58 -14.12 -17.51
CA ILE A 151 -16.22 -13.95 -18.05
C ILE A 151 -15.37 -15.10 -17.53
N VAL A 152 -14.79 -15.87 -18.44
CA VAL A 152 -13.84 -16.94 -18.14
C VAL A 152 -12.44 -16.39 -18.34
N LEU A 153 -11.59 -16.53 -17.33
CA LEU A 153 -10.23 -16.01 -17.35
C LEU A 153 -9.19 -17.13 -17.51
N SER A 154 -7.95 -16.77 -17.82
CA SER A 154 -6.86 -17.73 -18.05
C SER A 154 -6.45 -18.48 -16.78
N SER A 155 -6.64 -17.88 -15.60
CA SER A 155 -6.53 -18.55 -14.30
C SER A 155 -7.61 -19.61 -14.03
N LYS A 156 -8.60 -19.76 -14.93
CA LYS A 156 -9.84 -20.54 -14.75
C LYS A 156 -10.84 -19.92 -13.77
N LYS A 157 -10.55 -18.75 -13.21
CA LYS A 157 -11.55 -17.96 -12.47
C LYS A 157 -12.68 -17.55 -13.42
N VAL A 158 -13.90 -17.55 -12.90
CA VAL A 158 -15.10 -17.14 -13.62
C VAL A 158 -15.75 -15.97 -12.91
N LEU A 159 -15.84 -14.82 -13.59
CA LEU A 159 -16.56 -13.65 -13.11
C LEU A 159 -18.01 -13.68 -13.60
N LYS A 160 -18.92 -13.21 -12.75
CA LYS A 160 -20.36 -13.18 -13.01
C LYS A 160 -20.87 -11.78 -12.70
N ILE A 161 -21.20 -11.02 -13.74
CA ILE A 161 -21.54 -9.62 -13.64
C ILE A 161 -23.00 -9.45 -14.08
N PRO A 162 -23.93 -9.11 -13.17
CA PRO A 162 -25.29 -8.77 -13.56
C PRO A 162 -25.29 -7.42 -14.29
N VAL A 163 -26.05 -7.35 -15.38
CA VAL A 163 -26.16 -6.17 -16.23
C VAL A 163 -27.64 -5.90 -16.49
N GLU A 164 -28.06 -4.65 -16.27
CA GLU A 164 -29.41 -4.23 -16.59
C GLU A 164 -29.68 -4.31 -18.09
N CYS A 165 -30.79 -4.95 -18.44
CA CYS A 165 -31.25 -5.12 -19.80
C CYS A 165 -32.71 -4.64 -19.88
N ASN A 166 -32.89 -3.34 -20.10
CA ASN A 166 -34.23 -2.73 -20.19
C ASN A 166 -34.77 -2.71 -21.64
N ILE A 167 -34.32 -3.67 -22.45
CA ILE A 167 -34.69 -3.81 -23.87
C ILE A 167 -35.02 -5.27 -24.17
N GLU A 168 -36.04 -5.49 -25.01
CA GLU A 168 -36.35 -6.83 -25.49
C GLU A 168 -35.35 -7.21 -26.59
N LEU A 169 -34.52 -8.23 -26.32
CA LEU A 169 -33.61 -8.82 -27.29
C LEU A 169 -34.02 -10.26 -27.55
N SER A 170 -33.89 -10.70 -28.80
CA SER A 170 -34.04 -12.11 -29.11
C SER A 170 -32.82 -12.90 -28.62
N LEU A 171 -32.96 -14.22 -28.49
CA LEU A 171 -31.81 -15.09 -28.21
C LEU A 171 -30.72 -14.94 -29.29
N GLY A 172 -31.11 -14.78 -30.55
CA GLY A 172 -30.18 -14.55 -31.66
C GLY A 172 -29.39 -13.25 -31.54
N ASP A 173 -30.00 -12.17 -31.03
CA ASP A 173 -29.30 -10.90 -30.79
C ASP A 173 -28.22 -11.07 -29.71
N ILE A 174 -28.51 -11.82 -28.64
CA ILE A 174 -27.56 -12.11 -27.56
C ILE A 174 -26.42 -13.01 -28.07
N GLU A 175 -26.72 -14.03 -28.85
CA GLU A 175 -25.71 -14.91 -29.45
C GLU A 175 -24.78 -14.15 -30.39
N GLN A 176 -25.34 -13.29 -31.26
CA GLN A 176 -24.55 -12.43 -32.14
C GLN A 176 -23.68 -11.45 -31.36
N TYR A 177 -24.25 -10.82 -30.33
CA TYR A 177 -23.53 -9.90 -29.46
C TYR A 177 -22.37 -10.60 -28.74
N THR A 178 -22.63 -11.79 -28.18
CA THR A 178 -21.63 -12.62 -27.51
C THR A 178 -20.51 -13.03 -28.46
N SER A 179 -20.85 -13.48 -29.67
CA SER A 179 -19.86 -13.85 -30.69
C SER A 179 -18.99 -12.66 -31.07
N TYR A 180 -19.60 -11.50 -31.28
CA TYR A 180 -18.90 -10.28 -31.67
C TYR A 180 -17.94 -9.78 -30.57
N ILE A 181 -18.37 -9.76 -29.30
CA ILE A 181 -17.49 -9.41 -28.17
C ILE A 181 -16.29 -10.34 -28.12
N ASN A 182 -16.50 -11.65 -28.20
CA ASN A 182 -15.43 -12.65 -28.11
C ASN A 182 -14.35 -12.47 -29.18
N GLN A 183 -14.70 -12.01 -30.38
CA GLN A 183 -13.70 -11.71 -31.42
C GLN A 183 -12.75 -10.58 -31.04
N MET A 184 -13.17 -9.67 -30.16
CA MET A 184 -12.40 -8.50 -29.74
C MET A 184 -11.65 -8.71 -28.42
N VAL A 185 -12.20 -9.50 -27.50
CA VAL A 185 -11.71 -9.58 -26.10
C VAL A 185 -10.91 -10.84 -25.78
N ILE A 186 -10.98 -11.90 -26.58
CA ILE A 186 -10.23 -13.14 -26.30
C ILE A 186 -8.72 -12.88 -26.34
N ASN A 187 -8.00 -13.42 -25.35
CA ASN A 187 -6.57 -13.23 -25.09
C ASN A 187 -6.17 -11.76 -24.91
N LYS A 188 -7.12 -10.91 -24.49
CA LYS A 188 -6.84 -9.56 -24.02
C LYS A 188 -6.81 -9.54 -22.49
N PRO A 189 -6.03 -8.64 -21.89
CA PRO A 189 -6.04 -8.44 -20.45
C PRO A 189 -7.43 -8.02 -19.96
N LEU A 190 -7.83 -8.47 -18.78
CA LEU A 190 -9.13 -8.13 -18.20
C LEU A 190 -9.29 -6.62 -17.97
N THR A 191 -8.20 -5.90 -17.65
CA THR A 191 -8.25 -4.43 -17.45
C THR A 191 -8.60 -3.66 -18.73
N ASP A 192 -8.29 -4.19 -19.91
CA ASP A 192 -8.62 -3.57 -21.19
C ASP A 192 -10.10 -3.73 -21.56
N LEU A 193 -10.84 -4.63 -20.89
CA LEU A 193 -12.20 -5.00 -21.25
C LEU A 193 -13.18 -3.81 -21.29
N PRO A 194 -13.26 -2.93 -20.28
CA PRO A 194 -14.16 -1.77 -20.32
C PRO A 194 -13.86 -0.88 -21.52
N LYS A 195 -12.58 -0.62 -21.81
CA LYS A 195 -12.15 0.19 -22.94
C LYS A 195 -12.58 -0.44 -24.28
N ILE A 196 -12.33 -1.74 -24.46
CA ILE A 196 -12.73 -2.47 -25.67
C ILE A 196 -14.25 -2.42 -25.85
N ILE A 197 -15.03 -2.67 -24.78
CA ILE A 197 -16.49 -2.60 -24.84
C ILE A 197 -16.96 -1.18 -25.17
N ASN A 198 -16.33 -0.13 -24.63
CA ASN A 198 -16.69 1.25 -24.91
C ASN A 198 -16.42 1.64 -26.39
N GLU A 199 -15.32 1.18 -26.97
CA GLU A 199 -14.93 1.48 -28.35
C GLU A 199 -15.66 0.62 -29.39
N MET A 200 -16.27 -0.50 -28.97
CA MET A 200 -16.97 -1.44 -29.83
C MET A 200 -18.14 -0.81 -30.59
N LYS A 201 -18.25 -1.10 -31.90
CA LYS A 201 -19.37 -0.65 -32.74
C LYS A 201 -20.48 -1.68 -32.75
N VAL A 202 -21.68 -1.30 -32.32
CA VAL A 202 -22.84 -2.20 -32.24
C VAL A 202 -24.03 -1.63 -33.01
N PRO A 203 -24.94 -2.49 -33.52
CA PRO A 203 -26.25 -2.06 -34.01
C PRO A 203 -26.99 -1.22 -32.96
N LYS A 204 -27.84 -0.28 -33.41
CA LYS A 204 -28.58 0.64 -32.52
C LYS A 204 -29.36 -0.08 -31.41
N VAL A 205 -29.92 -1.25 -31.70
CA VAL A 205 -30.70 -2.04 -30.73
C VAL A 205 -29.85 -2.51 -29.54
N LEU A 206 -28.55 -2.72 -29.72
CA LEU A 206 -27.62 -3.21 -28.69
C LEU A 206 -26.89 -2.08 -27.95
N PHE A 207 -27.10 -0.81 -28.32
CA PHE A 207 -26.37 0.32 -27.74
C PHE A 207 -26.61 0.48 -26.23
N THR A 208 -27.86 0.32 -25.78
CA THR A 208 -28.20 0.39 -24.35
C THR A 208 -27.52 -0.73 -23.57
N LEU A 209 -27.55 -1.97 -24.08
CA LEU A 209 -26.90 -3.10 -23.43
C LEU A 209 -25.38 -2.91 -23.36
N LYS A 210 -24.75 -2.42 -24.43
CA LYS A 210 -23.32 -2.08 -24.46
C LYS A 210 -22.95 -1.10 -23.35
N ASN A 211 -23.69 0.00 -23.21
CA ASN A 211 -23.38 1.02 -22.20
C ASN A 211 -23.60 0.49 -20.78
N ASN A 212 -24.65 -0.29 -20.56
CA ASN A 212 -24.91 -0.90 -19.26
C ASN A 212 -23.83 -1.93 -18.91
N LEU A 213 -23.37 -2.73 -19.88
CA LEU A 213 -22.27 -3.65 -19.70
C LEU A 213 -20.97 -2.90 -19.37
N TYR A 214 -20.66 -1.83 -20.10
CA TYR A 214 -19.51 -0.97 -19.81
C TYR A 214 -19.53 -0.45 -18.36
N ASN A 215 -20.64 0.17 -17.94
CA ASN A 215 -20.76 0.71 -16.59
C ASN A 215 -20.66 -0.40 -15.51
N ALA A 216 -21.27 -1.55 -15.75
CA ALA A 216 -21.19 -2.68 -14.84
C ALA A 216 -19.76 -3.24 -14.73
N LEU A 217 -19.04 -3.32 -15.85
CA LEU A 217 -17.65 -3.74 -15.89
C LEU A 217 -16.72 -2.74 -15.20
N GLU A 218 -16.87 -1.44 -15.47
CA GLU A 218 -16.06 -0.39 -14.85
C GLU A 218 -16.17 -0.44 -13.32
N ASN A 219 -17.42 -0.51 -12.81
CA ASN A 219 -17.67 -0.62 -11.38
C ASN A 219 -17.14 -1.94 -10.78
N HIS A 220 -17.34 -3.08 -11.47
CA HIS A 220 -16.94 -4.38 -10.94
C HIS A 220 -15.43 -4.58 -10.97
N LEU A 221 -14.75 -4.18 -12.05
CA LEU A 221 -13.31 -4.31 -12.16
C LEU A 221 -12.59 -3.37 -11.20
N ALA A 222 -13.08 -2.15 -10.98
CA ALA A 222 -12.56 -1.27 -9.93
C ALA A 222 -12.53 -1.94 -8.54
N SER A 223 -13.49 -2.83 -8.25
CA SER A 223 -13.53 -3.61 -7.00
C SER A 223 -12.69 -4.89 -7.00
N LEU A 224 -12.24 -5.36 -8.17
CA LEU A 224 -11.46 -6.59 -8.35
C LEU A 224 -9.97 -6.36 -8.54
N THR A 225 -9.53 -5.16 -8.90
CA THR A 225 -8.10 -4.92 -9.18
C THR A 225 -7.24 -5.01 -7.92
N ILE A 226 -7.82 -4.75 -6.74
CA ILE A 226 -7.11 -4.76 -5.46
C ILE A 226 -7.89 -5.58 -4.42
N THR A 227 -7.25 -6.61 -3.87
CA THR A 227 -7.70 -7.16 -2.58
C THR A 227 -6.98 -6.39 -1.47
N ASN A 228 -7.69 -6.04 -0.41
CA ASN A 228 -7.09 -5.36 0.71
C ASN A 228 -7.50 -5.98 2.05
N GLY A 229 -6.72 -5.66 3.05
CA GLY A 229 -7.03 -5.92 4.45
C GLY A 229 -6.51 -4.78 5.31
N SER A 230 -7.18 -4.52 6.42
CA SER A 230 -6.73 -3.51 7.37
C SER A 230 -6.90 -3.97 8.82
N ALA A 231 -5.95 -3.67 9.69
CA ALA A 231 -5.94 -4.13 11.08
C ALA A 231 -5.21 -3.13 11.99
N GLY A 232 -5.44 -3.22 13.30
CA GLY A 232 -4.70 -2.43 14.29
C GLY A 232 -5.18 -0.99 14.45
N PHE A 233 -6.41 -0.68 14.03
CA PHE A 233 -6.96 0.66 14.26
C PHE A 233 -7.08 0.97 15.76
N ASP A 234 -7.35 -0.05 16.58
CA ASP A 234 -7.36 0.02 18.04
C ASP A 234 -6.00 0.41 18.63
N HIS A 235 -4.89 0.03 18.00
CA HIS A 235 -3.54 0.34 18.49
C HIS A 235 -3.20 1.84 18.45
N ILE A 236 -3.85 2.62 17.59
CA ILE A 236 -3.58 4.06 17.44
C ILE A 236 -4.59 4.95 18.18
N ILE A 237 -5.66 4.38 18.75
CA ILE A 237 -6.68 5.18 19.44
C ILE A 237 -6.07 5.90 20.64
N GLU A 238 -5.27 5.19 21.44
CA GLU A 238 -4.66 5.74 22.66
C GLU A 238 -3.65 6.86 22.35
N SER A 239 -2.89 6.73 21.26
CA SER A 239 -1.91 7.75 20.87
C SER A 239 -2.55 8.98 20.22
N MET A 240 -3.78 8.86 19.71
CA MET A 240 -4.49 9.94 19.00
C MET A 240 -5.68 10.54 19.78
N VAL A 241 -5.79 10.30 21.10
CA VAL A 241 -6.89 10.86 21.93
C VAL A 241 -7.00 12.39 21.81
N GLY A 242 -5.87 13.07 21.62
CA GLY A 242 -5.81 14.53 21.45
C GLY A 242 -6.12 15.05 20.05
N ASP A 243 -6.27 14.17 19.06
CA ASP A 243 -6.49 14.53 17.66
C ASP A 243 -7.50 13.58 16.99
N VAL A 244 -8.76 13.76 17.40
CA VAL A 244 -9.88 12.94 16.93
C VAL A 244 -10.15 13.18 15.44
N ASP A 245 -9.92 14.39 14.93
CA ASP A 245 -10.16 14.73 13.53
C ASP A 245 -9.23 13.93 12.61
N THR A 246 -7.94 13.85 12.95
CA THR A 246 -6.96 13.05 12.21
C THR A 246 -7.30 11.57 12.28
N LEU A 247 -7.70 11.07 13.45
CA LEU A 247 -8.13 9.68 13.63
C LEU A 247 -9.36 9.33 12.76
N GLN A 248 -10.35 10.23 12.70
CA GLN A 248 -11.54 10.06 11.84
C GLN A 248 -11.18 10.09 10.36
N ASN A 249 -10.29 11.00 9.95
CA ASN A 249 -9.80 11.09 8.58
C ASN A 249 -9.08 9.79 8.17
N LEU A 250 -8.17 9.30 9.02
CA LEU A 250 -7.48 8.03 8.80
C LEU A 250 -8.46 6.86 8.69
N TYR A 251 -9.43 6.78 9.62
CA TYR A 251 -10.45 5.74 9.57
C TYR A 251 -11.20 5.74 8.24
N SER A 252 -11.71 6.92 7.84
CA SER A 252 -12.42 7.10 6.58
C SER A 252 -11.55 6.70 5.39
N ASP A 253 -10.30 7.13 5.34
CA ASP A 253 -9.42 6.86 4.19
C ASP A 253 -8.98 5.40 4.11
N VAL A 254 -8.78 4.71 5.24
CA VAL A 254 -8.54 3.26 5.28
C VAL A 254 -9.76 2.51 4.76
N GLN A 255 -10.97 2.82 5.25
CA GLN A 255 -12.21 2.17 4.82
C GLN A 255 -12.51 2.42 3.33
N ASN A 256 -12.19 3.61 2.85
CA ASN A 256 -12.40 4.00 1.45
C ASN A 256 -11.16 3.71 0.55
N GLN A 257 -10.15 3.00 1.06
CA GLN A 257 -8.96 2.55 0.31
C GLN A 257 -8.18 3.69 -0.37
N ARG A 258 -8.24 4.90 0.20
CA ARG A 258 -7.63 6.10 -0.41
C ARG A 258 -6.11 6.12 -0.29
N LEU A 259 -5.56 5.34 0.65
CA LEU A 259 -4.12 5.26 0.90
C LEU A 259 -3.36 4.39 -0.12
N GLU A 260 -4.06 3.61 -0.94
CA GLU A 260 -3.43 2.78 -1.99
C GLU A 260 -2.56 3.61 -2.93
N LYS A 261 -2.98 4.84 -3.26
CA LYS A 261 -2.29 5.73 -4.18
C LYS A 261 -0.88 6.13 -3.72
N LEU A 262 -0.57 5.93 -2.45
CA LEU A 262 0.76 6.18 -1.87
C LEU A 262 1.75 5.06 -2.21
N ILE A 263 1.24 3.88 -2.59
CA ILE A 263 2.05 2.72 -2.92
C ILE A 263 2.40 2.78 -4.41
N ASP A 264 3.67 3.08 -4.70
CA ASP A 264 4.21 2.86 -6.03
C ASP A 264 4.67 1.41 -6.16
N ALA A 265 3.87 0.59 -6.86
CA ALA A 265 4.17 -0.82 -7.09
C ALA A 265 5.45 -1.07 -7.90
N ASN A 266 6.03 -0.04 -8.53
CA ASN A 266 7.28 -0.16 -9.28
C ASN A 266 8.53 0.11 -8.44
N ASN A 267 8.37 0.51 -7.17
CA ASN A 267 9.49 0.85 -6.30
C ASN A 267 9.76 -0.29 -5.29
N ASP A 268 10.85 -1.02 -5.51
CA ASP A 268 11.28 -2.07 -4.60
C ASP A 268 11.92 -1.49 -3.32
N GLY A 269 11.17 -1.49 -2.21
CA GLY A 269 11.72 -1.20 -0.90
C GLY A 269 10.75 -0.55 0.08
N VAL A 270 11.29 -0.09 1.20
CA VAL A 270 10.55 0.62 2.24
C VAL A 270 10.65 2.11 1.98
N ASN A 271 9.50 2.76 1.76
CA ASN A 271 9.37 4.21 1.68
C ASN A 271 8.74 4.73 2.98
N VAL A 272 9.19 5.89 3.43
CA VAL A 272 8.67 6.57 4.63
C VAL A 272 7.97 7.83 4.17
N PHE A 273 6.84 8.16 4.78
CA PHE A 273 6.13 9.42 4.55
C PHE A 273 5.75 10.01 5.90
N PHE A 274 5.90 11.32 6.03
CA PHE A 274 5.39 12.07 7.16
C PHE A 274 4.02 12.61 6.77
N GLY A 275 3.10 12.72 7.73
CA GLY A 275 1.69 12.98 7.47
C GLY A 275 1.41 14.16 6.52
N GLU A 276 2.09 15.30 6.70
CA GLU A 276 1.90 16.46 5.81
C GLU A 276 2.33 16.24 4.34
N GLU A 277 3.16 15.23 4.07
CA GLU A 277 3.56 14.84 2.72
C GLU A 277 2.52 13.93 2.05
N ILE A 278 1.66 13.31 2.85
CA ILE A 278 0.52 12.50 2.38
C ILE A 278 -0.65 13.43 2.07
N ASP A 279 -1.07 14.22 3.06
CA ASP A 279 -2.18 15.17 2.98
C ASP A 279 -2.07 16.14 4.17
N GLU A 280 -2.44 17.41 3.99
CA GLU A 280 -2.42 18.41 5.07
C GLU A 280 -3.25 17.99 6.28
N LYS A 281 -4.30 17.21 6.08
CA LYS A 281 -5.15 16.66 7.16
C LYS A 281 -4.45 15.65 8.07
N TYR A 282 -3.24 15.20 7.73
CA TYR A 282 -2.41 14.28 8.52
C TYR A 282 -1.21 14.97 9.19
N ARG A 283 -1.15 16.30 9.18
CA ARG A 283 0.00 17.04 9.70
C ARG A 283 0.40 16.69 11.13
N SER A 284 -0.55 16.33 11.99
CA SER A 284 -0.32 16.02 13.40
C SER A 284 0.36 14.67 13.67
N ILE A 285 0.37 13.77 12.69
CA ILE A 285 1.02 12.45 12.79
C ILE A 285 2.41 12.44 12.13
N SER A 286 3.05 13.62 12.07
CA SER A 286 4.37 13.85 11.44
C SER A 286 5.50 14.04 12.44
#